data_AF-A0A539EN84-F1
#
_entry.id   AF-A0A539EN84-F1
#
_cell.length_a   1.000
_cell.length_b   1.000
_cell.length_c   1.000
_cell.angle_alpha   90.00
_cell.angle_beta   90.00
_cell.angle_gamma   90.00
#
_symmetry.space_group_name_H-M   'P 1'
#
loop_
_entity.id
_entity.type
_entity.pdbx_description
1 polymer ?
#
loop_
_entity_poly.entity_id
_entity_poly.type
_entity_poly.pdbx_seq_one_letter_code
_entity_poly.pdbx_strand_id
1 'polypeptide(L)'
;MISALLSAALLLPAPVFAAKAKGVDAAQADLKRGLDLYMSAKFDDAVEALTEALAKNPRSKTAAGLRSICLWTTGDVAGARRDAQAAMSLKPSDAETFAARGFARFVRRDLDGAAHDFISAAKRDKRYALAYYGMGSVRSSQERLKDALTNLNLAARFRSDAAAVYIVRGTVLEKLKSHRRAVDDYSKALRYAPEFRWAYFYRGRAWRELQEWRKAIPDLNAFLEFHPDFEQALYFRSNALFAAGDYKGAVKDLDRILQLNPKNSLALANRGVAKAELGDRDAGLADLRKAKALAPEKRASIEVQIARIESGEAMAVIAPAGDADVEITGTPGKGLAGKAAGELSEDAGIAAQPDLPTQEPLPDEDPQPAAGASLLPKVQTKPAKKLPEVGPAAEEPEDAGPDAMNLPTEPPKEKRPEKPRRAPVIQEDADGPTGPGEFMFVR
;
A
#
# COMPACT_ATOMS: atom_id res chain seq x y z
N MET A 1 -66.49 4.30 -54.42
CA MET A 1 -66.19 3.62 -53.15
C MET A 1 -65.08 2.60 -53.39
N ILE A 2 -64.07 2.58 -52.51
CA ILE A 2 -63.05 1.53 -52.29
C ILE A 2 -61.96 1.46 -53.38
N SER A 3 -60.87 2.23 -53.26
CA SER A 3 -59.66 2.04 -52.42
C SER A 3 -58.61 1.14 -53.08
N ALA A 4 -57.58 1.82 -53.60
CA ALA A 4 -56.32 1.25 -54.05
C ALA A 4 -55.48 0.79 -52.83
N LEU A 5 -55.04 -0.46 -52.85
CA LEU A 5 -54.08 -1.04 -51.90
C LEU A 5 -52.66 -0.61 -52.32
N LEU A 6 -52.12 0.39 -51.62
CA LEU A 6 -50.72 0.78 -51.71
C LEU A 6 -49.90 -0.10 -50.74
N SER A 7 -49.05 -0.97 -51.29
CA SER A 7 -48.03 -1.71 -50.54
C SER A 7 -46.94 -0.73 -50.08
N ALA A 8 -47.08 -0.18 -48.88
CA ALA A 8 -46.00 0.53 -48.20
C ALA A 8 -45.24 -0.47 -47.31
N ALA A 9 -44.19 -1.09 -47.86
CA ALA A 9 -43.20 -1.81 -47.07
C ALA A 9 -42.45 -0.78 -46.20
N LEU A 10 -42.73 -0.79 -44.89
CA LEU A 10 -41.96 -0.05 -43.88
C LEU A 10 -40.53 -0.62 -43.83
N LEU A 11 -39.59 0.01 -44.53
CA LEU A 11 -38.16 -0.14 -44.24
C LEU A 11 -37.87 0.65 -42.96
N LEU A 12 -37.92 -0.01 -41.80
CA LEU A 12 -37.36 0.53 -40.56
C LEU A 12 -35.83 0.62 -40.70
N PRO A 13 -35.16 1.69 -40.21
CA PRO A 13 -33.71 1.78 -40.25
C PRO A 13 -33.10 0.81 -39.21
N ALA A 14 -32.78 -0.39 -39.67
CA ALA A 14 -32.07 -1.41 -38.92
C ALA A 14 -30.58 -1.12 -38.52
N PRO A 15 -29.85 -0.11 -39.04
CA PRO A 15 -28.43 0.05 -38.66
C PRO A 15 -28.19 0.84 -37.37
N VAL A 16 -29.10 1.72 -36.94
CA VAL A 16 -28.87 2.59 -35.75
C VAL A 16 -29.02 1.83 -34.44
N PHE A 17 -30.01 0.95 -34.33
CA PHE A 17 -30.22 0.13 -33.13
C PHE A 17 -29.12 -0.93 -32.96
N ALA A 18 -28.68 -1.56 -34.06
CA ALA A 18 -27.60 -2.54 -34.03
C ALA A 18 -26.24 -1.90 -33.65
N ALA A 19 -25.94 -0.70 -34.17
CA ALA A 19 -24.73 0.03 -33.80
C ALA A 19 -24.75 0.50 -32.32
N LYS A 20 -25.91 0.95 -31.84
CA LYS A 20 -26.11 1.36 -30.44
C LYS A 20 -26.00 0.17 -29.47
N ALA A 21 -26.55 -0.99 -29.83
CA ALA A 21 -26.42 -2.23 -29.05
C ALA A 21 -24.94 -2.69 -28.98
N LYS A 22 -24.24 -2.72 -30.11
CA LYS A 22 -22.79 -3.04 -30.16
C LYS A 22 -21.94 -2.09 -29.30
N GLY A 23 -22.26 -0.79 -29.28
CA GLY A 23 -21.58 0.19 -28.44
C GLY A 23 -21.80 -0.04 -26.94
N VAL A 24 -23.00 -0.48 -26.54
CA VAL A 24 -23.31 -0.81 -25.13
C VAL A 24 -22.58 -2.08 -24.67
N ASP A 25 -22.54 -3.12 -25.51
CA ASP A 25 -21.82 -4.36 -25.17
C ASP A 25 -20.31 -4.13 -25.05
N ALA A 26 -19.73 -3.32 -25.95
CA ALA A 26 -18.34 -2.90 -25.86
C ALA A 26 -18.06 -2.06 -24.60
N ALA A 27 -18.97 -1.15 -24.23
CA ALA A 27 -18.84 -0.36 -23.00
C ALA A 27 -18.86 -1.24 -21.74
N GLN A 28 -19.68 -2.30 -21.72
CA GLN A 28 -19.72 -3.24 -20.60
C GLN A 28 -18.44 -4.07 -20.49
N ALA A 29 -17.83 -4.45 -21.61
CA ALA A 29 -16.54 -5.13 -21.62
C ALA A 29 -15.43 -4.27 -21.01
N ASP A 30 -15.37 -2.97 -21.37
CA ASP A 30 -14.41 -2.03 -20.78
C ASP A 30 -14.66 -1.75 -19.30
N LEU A 31 -15.94 -1.67 -18.89
CA LEU A 31 -16.30 -1.52 -17.49
C LEU A 31 -15.75 -2.70 -16.66
N LYS A 32 -15.99 -3.92 -17.12
CA LYS A 32 -15.48 -5.13 -16.46
C LYS A 32 -13.95 -5.13 -16.42
N ARG A 33 -13.31 -4.80 -17.55
CA ARG A 33 -11.84 -4.67 -17.64
C ARG A 33 -11.32 -3.65 -16.61
N GLY A 34 -11.95 -2.48 -16.50
CA GLY A 34 -11.56 -1.46 -15.54
C GLY A 34 -11.69 -1.92 -14.09
N LEU A 35 -12.76 -2.64 -13.75
CA LEU A 35 -12.92 -3.23 -12.42
C LEU A 35 -11.84 -4.28 -12.10
N ASP A 36 -11.53 -5.15 -13.05
CA ASP A 36 -10.50 -6.17 -12.87
C ASP A 36 -9.11 -5.53 -12.71
N LEU A 37 -8.79 -4.52 -13.52
CA LEU A 37 -7.56 -3.72 -13.37
C LEU A 37 -7.48 -3.03 -12.01
N TYR A 38 -8.58 -2.45 -11.52
CA TYR A 38 -8.64 -1.84 -10.19
C TYR A 38 -8.34 -2.85 -9.09
N MET A 39 -8.95 -4.04 -9.14
CA MET A 39 -8.73 -5.09 -8.14
C MET A 39 -7.32 -5.68 -8.23
N SER A 40 -6.70 -5.65 -9.40
CA SER A 40 -5.27 -5.97 -9.62
C SER A 40 -4.32 -4.81 -9.30
N ALA A 41 -4.80 -3.74 -8.66
CA ALA A 41 -4.01 -2.55 -8.28
C ALA A 41 -3.32 -1.83 -9.46
N LYS A 42 -3.86 -1.98 -10.67
CA LYS A 42 -3.45 -1.23 -11.88
C LYS A 42 -4.36 -0.03 -12.06
N PHE A 43 -4.23 0.95 -11.17
CA PHE A 43 -5.19 2.03 -11.02
C PHE A 43 -5.26 2.97 -12.23
N ASP A 44 -4.11 3.31 -12.83
CA ASP A 44 -4.07 4.15 -14.03
C ASP A 44 -4.74 3.45 -15.23
N ASP A 45 -4.38 2.19 -15.49
CA ASP A 45 -5.02 1.36 -16.53
C ASP A 45 -6.54 1.22 -16.28
N ALA A 46 -6.96 1.15 -15.01
CA ALA A 46 -8.38 1.11 -14.65
C ALA A 46 -9.09 2.42 -14.98
N VAL A 47 -8.46 3.58 -14.72
CA VAL A 47 -8.98 4.90 -15.12
C VAL A 47 -9.12 4.97 -16.64
N GLU A 48 -8.13 4.50 -17.40
CA GLU A 48 -8.18 4.46 -18.87
C GLU A 48 -9.33 3.59 -19.37
N ALA A 49 -9.43 2.35 -18.88
CA ALA A 49 -10.50 1.43 -19.26
C ALA A 49 -11.90 1.99 -18.97
N LEU A 50 -12.10 2.59 -17.80
CA LEU A 50 -13.39 3.18 -17.43
C LEU A 50 -13.66 4.48 -18.21
N THR A 51 -12.63 5.18 -18.66
CA THR A 51 -12.75 6.33 -19.55
C THR A 51 -13.20 5.88 -20.95
N GLU A 52 -12.66 4.78 -21.47
CA GLU A 52 -13.16 4.17 -22.71
C GLU A 52 -14.61 3.70 -22.59
N ALA A 53 -14.98 3.08 -21.46
CA ALA A 53 -16.35 2.69 -21.18
C ALA A 53 -17.31 3.89 -21.23
N LEU A 54 -16.90 5.02 -20.66
CA LEU A 54 -17.66 6.27 -20.71
C LEU A 54 -17.65 6.93 -22.09
N ALA A 55 -16.59 6.79 -22.88
CA ALA A 55 -16.59 7.28 -24.26
C ALA A 55 -17.62 6.53 -25.12
N LYS A 56 -17.75 5.21 -24.91
CA LYS A 56 -18.71 4.33 -25.61
C LYS A 56 -20.14 4.47 -25.06
N ASN A 57 -20.29 4.75 -23.76
CA ASN A 57 -21.56 5.05 -23.12
C ASN A 57 -21.47 6.24 -22.13
N PRO A 58 -21.57 7.49 -22.62
CA PRO A 58 -21.36 8.70 -21.81
C PRO A 58 -22.36 8.90 -20.67
N ARG A 59 -23.49 8.17 -20.68
CA ARG A 59 -24.51 8.23 -19.63
C ARG A 59 -24.38 7.12 -18.60
N SER A 60 -23.32 6.30 -18.68
CA SER A 60 -23.08 5.22 -17.72
C SER A 60 -22.68 5.77 -16.35
N LYS A 61 -23.66 5.95 -15.48
CA LYS A 61 -23.45 6.32 -14.08
C LYS A 61 -22.69 5.25 -13.30
N THR A 62 -22.80 3.97 -13.72
CA THR A 62 -22.02 2.86 -13.15
C THR A 62 -20.53 3.04 -13.45
N ALA A 63 -20.18 3.28 -14.72
CA ALA A 63 -18.79 3.52 -15.10
C ALA A 63 -18.22 4.77 -14.41
N ALA A 64 -19.00 5.86 -14.33
CA ALA A 64 -18.63 7.04 -13.56
C ALA A 64 -18.39 6.70 -12.07
N GLY A 65 -19.29 5.94 -11.43
CA GLY A 65 -19.14 5.55 -10.02
C GLY A 65 -17.87 4.74 -9.76
N LEU A 66 -17.56 3.76 -10.62
CA LEU A 66 -16.33 2.97 -10.53
C LEU A 66 -15.08 3.80 -10.85
N ARG A 67 -15.15 4.71 -11.83
CA ARG A 67 -14.01 5.56 -12.17
C ARG A 67 -13.73 6.57 -11.08
N SER A 68 -14.76 7.01 -10.35
CA SER A 68 -14.60 7.97 -9.24
C SER A 68 -13.63 7.49 -8.17
N ILE A 69 -13.67 6.20 -7.79
CA ILE A 69 -12.72 5.65 -6.82
C ILE A 69 -11.33 5.48 -7.43
N CYS A 70 -11.23 5.12 -8.71
CA CYS A 70 -9.94 5.02 -9.39
C CYS A 70 -9.23 6.38 -9.46
N LEU A 71 -9.96 7.43 -9.88
CA LEU A 71 -9.46 8.81 -9.93
C LEU A 71 -9.11 9.34 -8.54
N TRP A 72 -9.89 8.99 -7.52
CA TRP A 72 -9.58 9.32 -6.14
C TRP A 72 -8.25 8.67 -5.72
N THR A 73 -8.06 7.40 -6.06
CA THR A 73 -6.85 6.62 -5.77
C THR A 73 -5.61 7.14 -6.51
N THR A 74 -5.73 7.58 -7.76
CA THR A 74 -4.62 8.12 -8.56
C THR A 74 -4.38 9.61 -8.31
N GLY A 75 -5.27 10.28 -7.57
CA GLY A 75 -5.09 11.64 -7.10
C GLY A 75 -5.78 12.73 -7.91
N ASP A 76 -6.54 12.39 -8.95
CA ASP A 76 -7.44 13.33 -9.62
C ASP A 76 -8.72 13.52 -8.77
N VAL A 77 -8.59 14.27 -7.68
CA VAL A 77 -9.68 14.57 -6.75
C VAL A 77 -10.82 15.31 -7.44
N ALA A 78 -10.52 16.18 -8.41
CA ALA A 78 -11.54 16.96 -9.12
C ALA A 78 -12.36 16.09 -10.07
N GLY A 79 -11.71 15.20 -10.83
CA GLY A 79 -12.35 14.19 -11.65
C GLY A 79 -13.17 13.21 -10.82
N ALA A 80 -12.59 12.70 -9.72
CA ALA A 80 -13.27 11.80 -8.79
C ALA A 80 -14.57 12.39 -8.27
N ARG A 81 -14.57 13.66 -7.83
CA ARG A 81 -15.77 14.34 -7.32
C ARG A 81 -16.83 14.54 -8.40
N ARG A 82 -16.45 14.87 -9.64
CA ARG A 82 -17.37 15.01 -10.78
C ARG A 82 -18.06 13.68 -11.10
N ASP A 83 -17.27 12.62 -11.20
CA ASP A 83 -17.78 11.28 -11.50
C ASP A 83 -18.66 10.73 -10.38
N ALA A 84 -18.25 10.93 -9.13
CA ALA A 84 -19.06 10.58 -7.97
C ALA A 84 -20.41 11.32 -8.00
N GLN A 85 -20.42 12.61 -8.32
CA GLN A 85 -21.65 13.39 -8.43
C GLN A 85 -22.60 12.83 -9.50
N ALA A 86 -22.08 12.42 -10.66
CA ALA A 86 -22.88 11.78 -11.70
C ALA A 86 -23.51 10.46 -11.21
N ALA A 87 -22.71 9.66 -10.49
CA ALA A 87 -23.10 8.36 -9.96
C ALA A 87 -24.07 8.42 -8.77
N MET A 88 -24.15 9.52 -8.01
CA MET A 88 -25.10 9.65 -6.89
C MET A 88 -26.57 9.48 -7.32
N SER A 89 -26.89 9.83 -8.55
CA SER A 89 -28.24 9.68 -9.13
C SER A 89 -28.48 8.31 -9.78
N LEU A 90 -27.57 7.35 -9.60
CA LEU A 90 -27.73 5.98 -10.03
C LEU A 90 -28.87 5.32 -9.24
N LYS A 91 -29.77 4.65 -9.95
CA LYS A 91 -30.81 3.78 -9.39
C LYS A 91 -30.31 2.34 -9.48
N PRO A 92 -29.64 1.81 -8.44
CA PRO A 92 -29.03 0.50 -8.50
C PRO A 92 -30.07 -0.61 -8.49
N SER A 93 -29.75 -1.71 -9.18
CA SER A 93 -30.61 -2.89 -9.36
C SER A 93 -29.87 -4.23 -9.17
N ASP A 94 -28.54 -4.19 -9.21
CA ASP A 94 -27.63 -5.33 -9.12
C ASP A 94 -26.44 -5.00 -8.22
N ALA A 95 -25.60 -6.00 -7.91
CA ALA A 95 -24.47 -5.83 -7.00
C ALA A 95 -23.46 -4.78 -7.50
N GLU A 96 -23.20 -4.74 -8.81
CA GLU A 96 -22.25 -3.81 -9.44
C GLU A 96 -22.74 -2.37 -9.34
N THR A 97 -23.99 -2.10 -9.68
CA THR A 97 -24.59 -0.76 -9.60
C THR A 97 -24.69 -0.26 -8.16
N PHE A 98 -24.99 -1.14 -7.20
CA PHE A 98 -24.92 -0.78 -5.78
C PHE A 98 -23.48 -0.42 -5.38
N ALA A 99 -22.49 -1.25 -5.73
CA ALA A 99 -21.10 -0.96 -5.39
C ALA A 99 -20.57 0.32 -6.05
N ALA A 100 -20.91 0.58 -7.31
CA ALA A 100 -20.54 1.80 -8.02
C ALA A 100 -21.07 3.06 -7.33
N ARG A 101 -22.34 3.04 -6.85
CA ARG A 101 -22.89 4.14 -6.07
C ARG A 101 -22.27 4.22 -4.66
N GLY A 102 -21.97 3.08 -4.05
CA GLY A 102 -21.26 2.99 -2.78
C GLY A 102 -19.89 3.68 -2.83
N PHE A 103 -19.10 3.43 -3.87
CA PHE A 103 -17.83 4.12 -4.09
C PHE A 103 -17.99 5.62 -4.32
N ALA A 104 -18.98 6.03 -5.12
CA ALA A 104 -19.28 7.45 -5.31
C ALA A 104 -19.61 8.15 -3.97
N ARG A 105 -20.41 7.52 -3.11
CA ARG A 105 -20.71 8.01 -1.76
C ARG A 105 -19.47 8.05 -0.86
N PHE A 106 -18.62 7.03 -0.94
CA PHE A 106 -17.35 6.98 -0.21
C PHE A 106 -16.44 8.17 -0.59
N VAL A 107 -16.26 8.44 -1.89
CA VAL A 107 -15.51 9.59 -2.41
C VAL A 107 -16.10 10.93 -1.94
N ARG A 108 -17.42 10.99 -1.73
CA ARG A 108 -18.14 12.15 -1.20
C ARG A 108 -18.17 12.21 0.34
N ARG A 109 -17.52 11.26 1.02
CA ARG A 109 -17.50 11.09 2.49
C ARG A 109 -18.86 10.78 3.13
N ASP A 110 -19.83 10.34 2.34
CA ASP A 110 -21.08 9.75 2.83
C ASP A 110 -20.83 8.27 3.19
N LEU A 111 -20.19 8.05 4.35
CA LEU A 111 -19.75 6.72 4.77
C LEU A 111 -20.93 5.79 5.12
N ASP A 112 -22.01 6.33 5.68
CA ASP A 112 -23.19 5.53 6.04
C ASP A 112 -23.97 5.11 4.80
N GLY A 113 -24.18 6.03 3.86
CA GLY A 113 -24.78 5.72 2.58
C GLY A 113 -23.91 4.77 1.74
N ALA A 114 -22.58 4.89 1.82
CA ALA A 114 -21.67 3.95 1.18
C ALA A 114 -21.78 2.54 1.79
N ALA A 115 -21.77 2.43 3.13
CA ALA A 115 -21.97 1.16 3.83
C ALA A 115 -23.30 0.50 3.45
N HIS A 116 -24.39 1.26 3.42
CA HIS A 116 -25.69 0.76 3.01
C HIS A 116 -25.68 0.19 1.59
N ASP A 117 -25.02 0.87 0.65
CA ASP A 117 -24.91 0.41 -0.74
C ASP A 117 -24.07 -0.86 -0.86
N PHE A 118 -22.94 -0.97 -0.15
CA PHE A 118 -22.15 -2.20 -0.18
C PHE A 118 -22.86 -3.38 0.50
N ILE A 119 -23.61 -3.15 1.57
CA ILE A 119 -24.47 -4.19 2.18
C ILE A 119 -25.53 -4.64 1.17
N SER A 120 -26.15 -3.69 0.46
CA SER A 120 -27.14 -3.99 -0.59
C SER A 120 -26.52 -4.77 -1.75
N ALA A 121 -25.28 -4.45 -2.14
CA ALA A 121 -24.53 -5.19 -3.13
C ALA A 121 -24.29 -6.65 -2.68
N ALA A 122 -23.83 -6.86 -1.44
CA ALA A 122 -23.62 -8.19 -0.88
C ALA A 122 -24.92 -9.00 -0.70
N LYS A 123 -26.06 -8.34 -0.45
CA LYS A 123 -27.38 -9.00 -0.45
C LYS A 123 -27.77 -9.50 -1.84
N ARG A 124 -27.36 -8.77 -2.89
CA ARG A 124 -27.69 -9.08 -4.28
C ARG A 124 -26.82 -10.18 -4.86
N ASP A 125 -25.53 -10.17 -4.50
CA ASP A 125 -24.58 -11.24 -4.76
C ASP A 125 -23.70 -11.47 -3.53
N LYS A 126 -23.95 -12.59 -2.84
CA LYS A 126 -23.27 -12.97 -1.59
C LYS A 126 -21.78 -13.27 -1.76
N ARG A 127 -21.28 -13.42 -2.98
CA ARG A 127 -19.87 -13.67 -3.29
C ARG A 127 -19.22 -12.50 -4.04
N TYR A 128 -19.87 -11.34 -4.07
CA TYR A 128 -19.34 -10.17 -4.76
C TYR A 128 -18.21 -9.52 -3.95
N ALA A 129 -16.96 -9.91 -4.23
CA ALA A 129 -15.78 -9.46 -3.50
C ALA A 129 -15.68 -7.93 -3.36
N LEU A 130 -16.11 -7.18 -4.38
CA LEU A 130 -16.06 -5.72 -4.38
C LEU A 130 -16.97 -5.09 -3.31
N ALA A 131 -18.11 -5.72 -2.98
CA ALA A 131 -18.98 -5.26 -1.90
C ALA A 131 -18.27 -5.35 -0.55
N TYR A 132 -17.62 -6.49 -0.28
CA TYR A 132 -16.88 -6.72 0.95
C TYR A 132 -15.62 -5.84 1.04
N TYR A 133 -14.93 -5.61 -0.09
CA TYR A 133 -13.83 -4.65 -0.15
C TYR A 133 -14.30 -3.22 0.18
N GLY A 134 -15.44 -2.80 -0.38
CA GLY A 134 -16.06 -1.51 -0.08
C GLY A 134 -16.45 -1.37 1.40
N MET A 135 -17.11 -2.39 1.97
CA MET A 135 -17.43 -2.41 3.41
C MET A 135 -16.16 -2.34 4.28
N GLY A 136 -15.13 -3.11 3.93
CA GLY A 136 -13.84 -3.08 4.60
C GLY A 136 -13.21 -1.68 4.60
N SER A 137 -13.23 -1.02 3.45
CA SER A 137 -12.69 0.34 3.26
C SER A 137 -13.47 1.38 4.07
N VAL A 138 -14.81 1.30 4.08
CA VAL A 138 -15.67 2.17 4.89
C VAL A 138 -15.39 1.99 6.38
N ARG A 139 -15.37 0.75 6.87
CA ARG A 139 -15.13 0.44 8.29
C ARG A 139 -13.73 0.85 8.72
N SER A 140 -12.73 0.69 7.85
CA SER A 140 -11.38 1.18 8.11
C SER A 140 -11.33 2.70 8.21
N SER A 141 -12.13 3.42 7.42
CA SER A 141 -12.22 4.89 7.48
C SER A 141 -12.96 5.39 8.73
N GLN A 142 -13.71 4.51 9.41
CA GLN A 142 -14.41 4.77 10.67
C GLN A 142 -13.60 4.30 11.89
N GLU A 143 -12.33 3.92 11.73
CA GLU A 143 -11.50 3.28 12.77
C GLU A 143 -12.11 2.00 13.38
N ARG A 144 -13.08 1.37 12.70
CA ARG A 144 -13.66 0.07 13.07
C ARG A 144 -12.81 -1.06 12.52
N LEU A 145 -11.57 -1.14 12.99
CA LEU A 145 -10.51 -1.96 12.38
C LEU A 145 -10.82 -3.47 12.38
N LYS A 146 -11.43 -4.00 13.44
CA LYS A 146 -11.83 -5.42 13.50
C LYS A 146 -12.92 -5.75 12.47
N ASP A 147 -13.92 -4.89 12.33
CA ASP A 147 -14.98 -5.04 11.34
C ASP A 147 -14.44 -4.91 9.91
N ALA A 148 -13.50 -3.96 9.70
CA ALA A 148 -12.81 -3.81 8.44
C ALA A 148 -12.07 -5.10 8.05
N LEU A 149 -11.32 -5.67 8.98
CA LEU A 149 -10.58 -6.91 8.78
C LEU A 149 -11.52 -8.08 8.44
N THR A 150 -12.65 -8.22 9.13
CA THR A 150 -13.65 -9.27 8.83
C THR A 150 -14.17 -9.16 7.38
N ASN A 151 -14.50 -7.95 6.93
CA ASN A 151 -14.97 -7.74 5.57
C ASN A 151 -13.87 -7.96 4.52
N LEU A 152 -12.64 -7.52 4.80
CA LEU A 152 -11.51 -7.72 3.89
C LEU A 152 -11.09 -9.20 3.80
N ASN A 153 -11.28 -9.99 4.87
CA ASN A 153 -11.11 -11.44 4.80
C ASN A 153 -12.12 -12.09 3.84
N LEU A 154 -13.39 -11.67 3.88
CA LEU A 154 -14.40 -12.13 2.93
C LEU A 154 -14.07 -11.70 1.50
N ALA A 155 -13.65 -10.45 1.29
CA ALA A 155 -13.22 -9.98 -0.03
C ALA A 155 -12.08 -10.84 -0.60
N ALA A 156 -11.06 -11.14 0.22
CA ALA A 156 -9.93 -11.99 -0.17
C ALA A 156 -10.32 -13.46 -0.39
N ARG A 157 -11.34 -13.96 0.33
CA ARG A 157 -11.89 -15.31 0.13
C ARG A 157 -12.62 -15.42 -1.20
N PHE A 158 -13.40 -14.40 -1.57
CA PHE A 158 -14.19 -14.40 -2.80
C PHE A 158 -13.39 -14.02 -4.05
N ARG A 159 -12.30 -13.27 -3.90
CA ARG A 159 -11.34 -12.97 -4.97
C ARG A 159 -9.92 -13.03 -4.40
N SER A 160 -9.27 -14.18 -4.53
CA SER A 160 -7.95 -14.48 -3.95
C SER A 160 -6.76 -13.89 -4.72
N ASP A 161 -7.01 -13.33 -5.91
CA ASP A 161 -6.05 -12.65 -6.77
C ASP A 161 -6.19 -11.11 -6.73
N ALA A 162 -7.02 -10.57 -5.84
CA ALA A 162 -7.24 -9.14 -5.68
C ALA A 162 -6.11 -8.45 -4.91
N ALA A 163 -5.08 -7.95 -5.61
CA ALA A 163 -4.00 -7.16 -5.03
C ALA A 163 -4.52 -5.98 -4.17
N ALA A 164 -5.54 -5.24 -4.65
CA ALA A 164 -6.12 -4.12 -3.92
C ALA A 164 -6.66 -4.51 -2.53
N VAL A 165 -7.26 -5.70 -2.41
CA VAL A 165 -7.76 -6.21 -1.13
C VAL A 165 -6.61 -6.45 -0.15
N TYR A 166 -5.52 -7.07 -0.62
CA TYR A 166 -4.36 -7.33 0.24
C TYR A 166 -3.65 -6.04 0.66
N ILE A 167 -3.59 -5.03 -0.20
CA ILE A 167 -3.05 -3.71 0.16
C ILE A 167 -3.87 -3.10 1.31
N VAL A 168 -5.19 -3.02 1.16
CA VAL A 168 -6.09 -2.42 2.18
C VAL A 168 -6.17 -3.26 3.45
N ARG A 169 -6.05 -4.58 3.35
CA ARG A 169 -6.03 -5.46 4.53
C ARG A 169 -4.70 -5.36 5.28
N GLY A 170 -3.58 -5.26 4.57
CA GLY A 170 -2.26 -5.05 5.15
C GLY A 170 -2.19 -3.78 6.01
N THR A 171 -2.76 -2.68 5.54
CA THR A 171 -2.78 -1.41 6.27
C THR A 171 -3.68 -1.46 7.50
N VAL A 172 -4.85 -2.11 7.42
CA VAL A 172 -5.70 -2.38 8.59
C VAL A 172 -4.96 -3.24 9.62
N LEU A 173 -4.20 -4.24 9.16
CA LEU A 173 -3.37 -5.08 10.04
C LEU A 173 -2.23 -4.30 10.69
N GLU A 174 -1.61 -3.35 9.99
CA GLU A 174 -0.62 -2.45 10.60
C GLU A 174 -1.23 -1.56 11.69
N LYS A 175 -2.42 -1.01 11.47
CA LYS A 175 -3.14 -0.26 12.51
C LYS A 175 -3.45 -1.12 13.74
N LEU A 176 -3.76 -2.39 13.51
CA LEU A 176 -3.93 -3.42 14.54
C LEU A 176 -2.60 -3.97 15.10
N LYS A 177 -1.45 -3.37 14.75
CA LYS A 177 -0.09 -3.80 15.16
C LYS A 177 0.25 -5.25 14.80
N SER A 178 -0.47 -5.84 13.85
CA SER A 178 -0.28 -7.19 13.33
C SER A 178 0.72 -7.20 12.17
N HIS A 179 1.94 -6.70 12.40
CA HIS A 179 2.93 -6.42 11.34
C HIS A 179 3.33 -7.65 10.52
N ARG A 180 3.44 -8.84 11.14
CA ARG A 180 3.72 -10.09 10.42
C ARG A 180 2.64 -10.44 9.39
N ARG A 181 1.37 -10.31 9.78
CA ARG A 181 0.24 -10.56 8.86
C ARG A 181 0.16 -9.49 7.77
N ALA A 182 0.51 -8.24 8.08
CA ALA A 182 0.59 -7.17 7.09
C ALA A 182 1.68 -7.46 6.03
N VAL A 183 2.85 -7.95 6.45
CA VAL A 183 3.91 -8.41 5.53
C VAL A 183 3.41 -9.52 4.59
N ASP A 184 2.67 -10.50 5.12
CA ASP A 184 2.12 -11.59 4.31
C ASP A 184 1.15 -11.06 3.24
N ASP A 185 0.32 -10.08 3.62
CA ASP A 185 -0.61 -9.43 2.70
C ASP A 185 0.11 -8.57 1.65
N TYR A 186 1.07 -7.75 2.03
CA TYR A 186 1.85 -6.99 1.05
C TYR A 186 2.66 -7.89 0.11
N SER A 187 3.11 -9.05 0.60
CA SER A 187 3.76 -10.05 -0.26
C SER A 187 2.78 -10.68 -1.26
N LYS A 188 1.53 -10.94 -0.86
CA LYS A 188 0.47 -11.36 -1.79
C LYS A 188 0.12 -10.26 -2.79
N ALA A 189 0.03 -9.01 -2.34
CA ALA A 189 -0.18 -7.87 -3.23
C ALA A 189 0.92 -7.78 -4.30
N LEU A 190 2.20 -7.88 -3.91
CA LEU A 190 3.33 -7.87 -4.84
C LEU A 190 3.37 -9.09 -5.78
N ARG A 191 2.86 -10.25 -5.35
CA ARG A 191 2.71 -11.43 -6.21
C ARG A 191 1.73 -11.18 -7.36
N TYR A 192 0.62 -10.47 -7.09
CA TYR A 192 -0.42 -10.21 -8.09
C TYR A 192 -0.23 -8.88 -8.84
N ALA A 193 0.48 -7.93 -8.22
CA ALA A 193 0.74 -6.59 -8.74
C ALA A 193 2.19 -6.17 -8.44
N PRO A 194 3.20 -6.78 -9.09
CA PRO A 194 4.61 -6.44 -8.88
C PRO A 194 4.93 -4.99 -9.28
N GLU A 195 4.12 -4.39 -10.15
CA GLU A 195 4.26 -3.00 -10.57
C GLU A 195 3.71 -1.98 -9.56
N PHE A 196 2.95 -2.41 -8.55
CA PHE A 196 2.44 -1.50 -7.53
C PHE A 196 3.53 -1.15 -6.50
N ARG A 197 4.35 -0.15 -6.85
CA ARG A 197 5.57 0.22 -6.12
C ARG A 197 5.35 0.52 -4.64
N TRP A 198 4.21 1.12 -4.29
CA TRP A 198 3.85 1.42 -2.90
C TRP A 198 3.81 0.19 -1.99
N ALA A 199 3.50 -1.00 -2.52
CA ALA A 199 3.54 -2.22 -1.71
C ALA A 199 4.94 -2.58 -1.20
N TYR A 200 6.01 -2.20 -1.91
CA TYR A 200 7.38 -2.34 -1.40
C TYR A 200 7.60 -1.42 -0.19
N PHE A 201 7.19 -0.16 -0.25
CA PHE A 201 7.29 0.74 0.90
C PHE A 201 6.52 0.23 2.11
N TYR A 202 5.27 -0.22 1.93
CA TYR A 202 4.46 -0.73 3.03
C TYR A 202 5.05 -2.01 3.63
N ARG A 203 5.55 -2.93 2.80
CA ARG A 203 6.21 -4.15 3.29
C ARG A 203 7.53 -3.85 3.98
N GLY A 204 8.34 -2.94 3.44
CA GLY A 204 9.60 -2.49 4.04
C GLY A 204 9.38 -1.84 5.40
N ARG A 205 8.34 -1.00 5.53
CA ARG A 205 7.90 -0.44 6.83
C ARG A 205 7.48 -1.55 7.79
N ALA A 206 6.66 -2.51 7.36
CA ALA A 206 6.22 -3.59 8.23
C ALA A 206 7.39 -4.51 8.67
N TRP A 207 8.37 -4.77 7.80
CA TRP A 207 9.62 -5.44 8.18
C TRP A 207 10.43 -4.65 9.20
N ARG A 208 10.48 -3.31 9.07
CA ARG A 208 11.12 -2.43 10.05
C ARG A 208 10.46 -2.56 11.43
N GLU A 209 9.14 -2.55 11.50
CA GLU A 209 8.40 -2.71 12.77
C GLU A 209 8.63 -4.10 13.41
N LEU A 210 8.90 -5.12 12.59
CA LEU A 210 9.32 -6.44 13.05
C LEU A 210 10.82 -6.53 13.40
N GLN A 211 11.58 -5.43 13.25
CA GLN A 211 13.03 -5.39 13.42
C GLN A 211 13.79 -6.33 12.47
N GLU A 212 13.17 -6.69 11.35
CA GLU A 212 13.73 -7.54 10.30
C GLU A 212 14.49 -6.67 9.28
N TRP A 213 15.52 -5.97 9.77
CA TRP A 213 16.19 -4.87 9.06
C TRP A 213 16.71 -5.28 7.68
N ARG A 214 17.34 -6.45 7.58
CA ARG A 214 17.89 -6.98 6.32
C ARG A 214 16.81 -7.27 5.28
N LYS A 215 15.57 -7.57 5.69
CA LYS A 215 14.42 -7.75 4.79
C LYS A 215 13.79 -6.43 4.38
N ALA A 216 13.81 -5.42 5.26
CA ALA A 216 13.29 -4.08 4.96
C ALA A 216 14.10 -3.33 3.88
N ILE A 217 15.43 -3.45 3.92
CA ILE A 217 16.35 -2.74 3.00
C ILE A 217 16.02 -2.93 1.51
N PRO A 218 15.91 -4.17 0.96
CA PRO A 218 15.64 -4.34 -0.47
C PRO A 218 14.28 -3.79 -0.90
N ASP A 219 13.26 -3.88 -0.05
CA ASP A 219 11.94 -3.30 -0.32
C ASP A 219 12.00 -1.76 -0.36
N LEU A 220 12.69 -1.14 0.60
CA LEU A 220 12.85 0.31 0.64
C LEU A 220 13.74 0.80 -0.51
N ASN A 221 14.75 0.04 -0.93
CA ASN A 221 15.54 0.31 -2.14
C ASN A 221 14.65 0.35 -3.37
N ALA A 222 13.86 -0.72 -3.61
CA ALA A 222 12.98 -0.81 -4.76
C ALA A 222 11.96 0.33 -4.82
N PHE A 223 11.46 0.80 -3.68
CA PHE A 223 10.59 1.98 -3.64
C PHE A 223 11.33 3.29 -3.96
N LEU A 224 12.51 3.49 -3.36
CA LEU A 224 13.31 4.71 -3.52
C LEU A 224 13.91 4.85 -4.93
N GLU A 225 14.01 3.78 -5.72
CA GLU A 225 14.36 3.89 -7.15
C GLU A 225 13.36 4.75 -7.94
N PHE A 226 12.07 4.75 -7.55
CA PHE A 226 11.01 5.53 -8.20
C PHE A 226 10.68 6.81 -7.45
N HIS A 227 10.92 6.84 -6.13
CA HIS A 227 10.64 7.97 -5.26
C HIS A 227 11.90 8.39 -4.48
N PRO A 228 12.97 8.86 -5.15
CA PRO A 228 14.30 9.04 -4.55
C PRO A 228 14.32 10.05 -3.38
N ASP A 229 13.35 10.97 -3.36
CA ASP A 229 13.25 12.05 -2.38
C ASP A 229 12.14 11.83 -1.36
N PHE A 230 11.56 10.64 -1.29
CA PHE A 230 10.54 10.33 -0.31
C PHE A 230 11.16 10.17 1.08
N GLU A 231 11.16 11.28 1.85
CA GLU A 231 11.83 11.41 3.14
C GLU A 231 11.53 10.26 4.11
N GLN A 232 10.29 9.78 4.16
CA GLN A 232 9.91 8.71 5.09
C GLN A 232 10.55 7.36 4.73
N ALA A 233 10.68 7.05 3.43
CA ALA A 233 11.36 5.82 3.00
C ALA A 233 12.88 5.92 3.19
N LEU A 234 13.47 7.09 2.92
CA LEU A 234 14.88 7.38 3.24
C LEU A 234 15.13 7.18 4.73
N TYR A 235 14.22 7.67 5.59
CA TYR A 235 14.34 7.55 7.04
C TYR A 235 14.20 6.11 7.52
N PHE A 236 13.23 5.36 7.00
CA PHE A 236 13.11 3.94 7.34
C PHE A 236 14.30 3.13 6.85
N ARG A 237 14.84 3.46 5.67
CA ARG A 237 16.01 2.77 5.15
C ARG A 237 17.25 3.11 5.94
N SER A 238 17.46 4.38 6.33
CA SER A 238 18.58 4.78 7.18
C SER A 238 18.57 4.03 8.52
N ASN A 239 17.38 3.86 9.12
CA ASN A 239 17.25 3.10 10.37
C ASN A 239 17.56 1.62 10.19
N ALA A 240 17.08 1.02 9.10
CA ALA A 240 17.36 -0.38 8.78
C ALA A 240 18.85 -0.62 8.44
N LEU A 241 19.48 0.31 7.70
CA LEU A 241 20.91 0.28 7.38
C LEU A 241 21.75 0.42 8.65
N PHE A 242 21.42 1.40 9.51
CA PHE A 242 22.08 1.58 10.80
C PHE A 242 22.00 0.30 11.65
N ALA A 243 20.80 -0.26 11.80
CA ALA A 243 20.61 -1.50 12.59
C ALA A 243 21.29 -2.73 11.95
N ALA A 244 21.54 -2.71 10.65
CA ALA A 244 22.32 -3.74 9.95
C ALA A 244 23.85 -3.50 9.99
N GLY A 245 24.30 -2.40 10.62
CA GLY A 245 25.72 -2.01 10.72
C GLY A 245 26.25 -1.21 9.52
N ASP A 246 25.40 -0.88 8.53
CA ASP A 246 25.77 0.00 7.41
C ASP A 246 25.56 1.47 7.76
N TYR A 247 26.43 1.99 8.63
CA TYR A 247 26.37 3.38 9.07
C TYR A 247 26.65 4.37 7.93
N LYS A 248 27.48 3.99 6.96
CA LYS A 248 27.78 4.83 5.78
C LYS A 248 26.54 4.99 4.91
N GLY A 249 25.81 3.91 4.64
CA GLY A 249 24.53 3.95 3.95
C GLY A 249 23.49 4.78 4.71
N ALA A 250 23.40 4.61 6.03
CA ALA A 250 22.50 5.41 6.87
C ALA A 250 22.80 6.92 6.79
N VAL A 251 24.08 7.32 6.90
CA VAL A 251 24.49 8.73 6.75
C VAL A 251 24.10 9.28 5.37
N LYS A 252 24.27 8.51 4.29
CA LYS A 252 23.89 8.94 2.94
C LYS A 252 22.40 9.28 2.82
N ASP A 253 21.53 8.45 3.38
CA ASP A 253 20.09 8.68 3.38
C ASP A 253 19.70 9.88 4.24
N LEU A 254 20.32 10.01 5.41
CA LEU A 254 20.08 11.13 6.32
C LEU A 254 20.61 12.46 5.76
N ASP A 255 21.73 12.43 5.03
CA ASP A 255 22.21 13.58 4.27
C ASP A 255 21.20 14.01 3.22
N ARG A 256 20.58 13.06 2.50
CA ARG A 256 19.53 13.39 1.53
C ARG A 256 18.31 14.04 2.21
N ILE A 257 17.86 13.51 3.34
CA ILE A 257 16.77 14.12 4.13
C ILE A 257 17.15 15.53 4.56
N LEU A 258 18.39 15.76 5.01
CA LEU A 258 18.84 17.08 5.46
C LEU A 258 19.10 18.08 4.33
N GLN A 259 19.30 17.61 3.10
CA GLN A 259 19.28 18.47 1.90
C GLN A 259 17.86 18.95 1.60
N LEU A 260 16.86 18.08 1.75
CA LEU A 260 15.44 18.40 1.54
C LEU A 260 14.89 19.28 2.67
N ASN A 261 15.21 18.94 3.91
CA ASN A 261 14.81 19.65 5.11
C ASN A 261 15.99 19.82 6.09
N PRO A 262 16.74 20.93 6.00
CA PRO A 262 17.91 21.19 6.85
C PRO A 262 17.62 21.36 8.35
N LYS A 263 16.33 21.46 8.74
CA LYS A 263 15.86 21.60 10.12
C LYS A 263 15.22 20.33 10.67
N ASN A 264 15.30 19.20 9.96
CA ASN A 264 14.82 17.92 10.46
C ASN A 264 15.69 17.45 11.63
N SER A 265 15.24 17.72 12.85
CA SER A 265 15.96 17.44 14.10
C SER A 265 16.20 15.94 14.30
N LEU A 266 15.26 15.10 13.86
CA LEU A 266 15.36 13.65 13.94
C LEU A 266 16.44 13.12 13.00
N ALA A 267 16.48 13.60 11.76
CA ALA A 267 17.53 13.22 10.81
C ALA A 267 18.92 13.70 11.27
N LEU A 268 19.02 14.90 11.87
CA LEU A 268 20.25 15.37 12.50
C LEU A 268 20.70 14.44 13.64
N ALA A 269 19.78 14.07 14.55
CA ALA A 269 20.12 13.20 15.66
C ALA A 269 20.62 11.83 15.17
N ASN A 270 19.88 11.19 14.26
CA ASN A 270 20.27 9.88 13.72
C ASN A 270 21.57 9.94 12.93
N ARG A 271 21.81 11.04 12.19
CA ARG A 271 23.08 11.21 11.44
C ARG A 271 24.24 11.42 12.40
N GLY A 272 23.99 12.15 13.49
CA GLY A 272 24.98 12.39 14.53
C GLY A 272 25.47 11.09 15.16
N VAL A 273 24.53 10.20 15.51
CA VAL A 273 24.85 8.86 16.02
C VAL A 273 25.58 8.02 14.97
N ALA A 274 25.10 7.99 13.72
CA ALA A 274 25.75 7.23 12.64
C ALA A 274 27.18 7.70 12.32
N LYS A 275 27.45 9.01 12.38
CA LYS A 275 28.81 9.56 12.22
C LYS A 275 29.73 9.18 13.38
N ALA A 276 29.22 9.21 14.61
CA ALA A 276 29.99 8.78 15.78
C ALA A 276 30.39 7.30 15.69
N GLU A 277 29.48 6.43 15.21
CA GLU A 277 29.76 5.01 14.93
C GLU A 277 30.80 4.81 13.81
N LEU A 278 30.88 5.73 12.85
CA LEU A 278 31.94 5.76 11.83
C LEU A 278 33.28 6.34 12.35
N GLY A 279 33.33 6.76 13.61
CA GLY A 279 34.51 7.37 14.24
C GLY A 279 34.60 8.89 14.11
N ASP A 280 33.71 9.53 13.36
CA ASP A 280 33.62 10.99 13.25
C ASP A 280 32.79 11.58 14.40
N ARG A 281 33.36 11.47 15.60
CA ARG A 281 32.71 11.89 16.86
C ARG A 281 32.38 13.37 16.87
N ASP A 282 33.28 14.22 16.38
CA ASP A 282 33.11 15.67 16.42
C ASP A 282 31.96 16.13 15.53
N ALA A 283 31.89 15.62 14.28
CA ALA A 283 30.76 15.93 13.41
C ALA A 283 29.46 15.32 13.96
N GLY A 284 29.54 14.14 14.58
CA GLY A 284 28.40 13.50 15.24
C GLY A 284 27.80 14.35 16.36
N LEU A 285 28.65 14.85 17.26
CA LEU A 285 28.27 15.74 18.36
C LEU A 285 27.76 17.09 17.85
N ALA A 286 28.31 17.63 16.77
CA ALA A 286 27.81 18.86 16.16
C ALA A 286 26.36 18.70 15.66
N ASP A 287 26.05 17.58 14.99
CA ASP A 287 24.69 17.27 14.53
C ASP A 287 23.72 17.10 15.71
N LEU A 288 24.12 16.39 16.77
CA LEU A 288 23.30 16.21 17.98
C LEU A 288 23.03 17.53 18.71
N ARG A 289 24.03 18.41 18.82
CA ARG A 289 23.85 19.75 19.42
C ARG A 289 22.85 20.58 18.61
N LYS A 290 22.91 20.50 17.27
CA LYS A 290 21.93 21.16 16.39
C LYS A 290 20.54 20.55 16.54
N ALA A 291 20.42 19.22 16.58
CA ALA A 291 19.15 18.52 16.81
C ALA A 291 18.51 18.95 18.14
N LYS A 292 19.31 19.00 19.21
CA LYS A 292 18.90 19.44 20.55
C LYS A 292 18.33 20.85 20.57
N ALA A 293 18.94 21.77 19.83
CA ALA A 293 18.47 23.15 19.73
C ALA A 293 17.15 23.26 18.96
N LEU A 294 16.89 22.37 18.01
CA LEU A 294 15.69 22.36 17.16
C LEU A 294 14.51 21.59 17.77
N ALA A 295 14.75 20.70 18.74
CA ALA A 295 13.74 19.85 19.38
C ALA A 295 13.87 19.88 20.93
N PRO A 296 13.42 20.96 21.59
CA PRO A 296 13.49 21.09 23.05
C PRO A 296 12.82 19.94 23.81
N GLU A 297 11.76 19.36 23.25
CA GLU A 297 11.01 18.23 23.79
C GLU A 297 11.81 16.92 23.79
N LYS A 298 12.78 16.78 22.88
CA LYS A 298 13.68 15.60 22.80
C LYS A 298 15.04 15.84 23.46
N ARG A 299 15.22 17.00 24.10
CA ARG A 299 16.51 17.43 24.66
C ARG A 299 17.15 16.39 25.59
N ALA A 300 16.38 15.85 26.53
CA ALA A 300 16.89 14.87 27.47
C ALA A 300 17.40 13.59 26.77
N SER A 301 16.65 13.08 25.78
CA SER A 301 17.06 11.91 25.00
C SER A 301 18.34 12.18 24.21
N ILE A 302 18.46 13.36 23.61
CA ILE A 302 19.66 13.74 22.84
C ILE A 302 20.86 13.97 23.77
N GLU A 303 20.66 14.50 24.98
CA GLU A 303 21.73 14.67 25.97
C GLU A 303 22.31 13.33 26.42
N VAL A 304 21.49 12.29 26.54
CA VAL A 304 21.97 10.92 26.79
C VAL A 304 22.86 10.43 25.64
N GLN A 305 22.47 10.67 24.38
CA GLN A 305 23.29 10.30 23.21
C GLN A 305 24.62 11.06 23.17
N ILE A 306 24.60 12.36 23.47
CA ILE A 306 25.81 13.19 23.56
C ILE A 306 26.75 12.65 24.64
N ALA A 307 26.26 12.45 25.86
CA ALA A 307 27.06 11.97 26.98
C ALA A 307 27.72 10.62 26.69
N ARG A 308 27.00 9.73 25.99
CA ARG A 308 27.50 8.41 25.58
C ARG A 308 28.63 8.49 24.55
N ILE A 309 28.51 9.38 23.57
CA ILE A 309 29.57 9.61 22.58
C ILE A 309 30.80 10.23 23.25
N GLU A 310 30.59 11.17 24.18
CA GLU A 310 31.65 11.84 24.94
C GLU A 310 32.38 10.89 25.90
N SER A 311 31.68 9.93 26.52
CA SER A 311 32.30 8.92 27.38
C SER A 311 33.06 7.84 26.62
N GLY A 312 32.88 7.75 25.29
CA GLY A 312 33.50 6.71 24.47
C GLY A 312 32.89 5.32 24.68
N GLU A 313 31.76 5.21 25.37
CA GLU A 313 31.02 3.98 25.51
C GLU A 313 30.50 3.51 24.14
N ALA A 314 30.67 2.22 23.84
CA ALA A 314 30.13 1.65 22.62
C ALA A 314 28.62 1.87 22.57
N MET A 315 28.11 2.31 21.41
CA MET A 315 26.66 2.40 21.20
C MET A 315 26.09 0.99 21.06
N ALA A 316 25.88 0.27 22.17
CA ALA A 316 24.95 -0.86 22.23
C ALA A 316 23.69 -0.44 21.47
N VAL A 317 23.35 -1.25 20.46
CA VAL A 317 22.17 -1.16 19.62
C VAL A 317 21.00 -0.86 20.54
N ILE A 318 20.59 0.41 20.58
CA ILE A 318 19.35 0.76 21.25
C ILE A 318 18.31 0.12 20.34
N ALA A 319 17.81 -1.06 20.73
CA ALA A 319 16.50 -1.48 20.27
C ALA A 319 15.61 -0.28 20.54
N PRO A 320 15.07 0.39 19.52
CA PRO A 320 14.29 1.59 19.78
C PRO A 320 13.19 1.15 20.75
N ALA A 321 13.18 1.79 21.93
CA ALA A 321 11.98 1.79 22.75
C ALA A 321 10.86 2.09 21.76
N GLY A 322 9.84 1.22 21.69
CA GLY A 322 8.78 1.35 20.70
C GLY A 322 8.32 2.80 20.69
N ASP A 323 8.76 3.56 19.69
CA ASP A 323 8.54 4.99 19.69
C ASP A 323 7.04 5.13 19.46
N ALA A 324 6.35 5.45 20.55
CA ALA A 324 5.05 6.07 20.48
C ALA A 324 5.21 7.30 19.58
N ASP A 325 4.52 7.25 18.45
CA ASP A 325 4.20 8.38 17.58
C ASP A 325 5.40 9.30 17.27
N VAL A 326 6.29 8.82 16.40
CA VAL A 326 7.14 9.74 15.65
C VAL A 326 6.25 10.48 14.64
N GLU A 327 5.72 11.62 15.06
CA GLU A 327 5.23 12.65 14.14
C GLU A 327 6.46 13.19 13.38
N ILE A 328 6.83 12.51 12.30
CA ILE A 328 7.74 13.06 11.29
C ILE A 328 6.96 14.21 10.63
N THR A 329 7.33 15.44 10.96
CA THR A 329 6.79 16.66 10.36
C THR A 329 7.28 16.79 8.92
N GLY A 330 6.67 15.97 8.08
CA GLY A 330 6.67 16.02 6.63
C GLY A 330 5.30 15.59 6.10
N THR A 331 4.22 15.91 6.83
CA THR A 331 2.86 15.84 6.31
C THR A 331 2.72 16.90 5.21
N PRO A 332 2.45 16.57 3.93
CA PRO A 332 1.66 17.47 3.11
C PRO A 332 0.29 17.53 3.78
N GLY A 333 -0.01 18.59 4.55
CA GLY A 333 -1.32 18.70 5.20
C GLY A 333 -1.42 19.62 6.42
N LYS A 334 -0.34 20.01 7.09
CA LYS A 334 -0.41 20.96 8.23
C LYS A 334 -0.62 22.44 7.84
N GLY A 335 -1.09 22.70 6.62
CA GLY A 335 -1.45 24.04 6.13
C GLY A 335 -2.94 24.32 5.97
N LEU A 336 -3.87 23.37 6.22
CA LEU A 336 -5.32 23.60 6.01
C LEU A 336 -6.22 23.22 7.20
N ALA A 337 -5.65 22.88 8.36
CA ALA A 337 -6.43 22.76 9.60
C ALA A 337 -6.41 24.08 10.38
N GLY A 338 -6.87 25.15 9.73
CA GLY A 338 -7.16 26.43 10.35
C GLY A 338 -8.62 26.77 10.16
N LYS A 339 -9.42 26.61 11.23
CA LYS A 339 -10.81 27.09 11.40
C LYS A 339 -11.90 26.40 10.57
N ALA A 340 -12.37 25.24 11.04
CA ALA A 340 -13.78 24.86 10.99
C ALA A 340 -14.03 23.68 11.94
N ALA A 341 -13.97 23.95 13.24
CA ALA A 341 -14.53 23.06 14.26
C ALA A 341 -15.24 23.94 15.28
N GLY A 342 -16.38 24.48 14.86
CA GLY A 342 -17.42 24.95 15.77
C GLY A 342 -18.45 23.83 15.88
N GLU A 343 -18.56 23.28 17.08
CA GLU A 343 -19.76 22.70 17.68
C GLU A 343 -20.63 21.79 16.80
N LEU A 344 -20.53 20.48 16.99
CA LEU A 344 -21.72 19.65 17.01
C LEU A 344 -21.62 18.67 18.18
N SER A 345 -22.65 18.77 19.00
CA SER A 345 -22.84 18.25 20.34
C SER A 345 -23.02 16.74 20.40
N GLU A 346 -22.84 16.25 21.61
CA GLU A 346 -23.38 15.01 22.14
C GLU A 346 -24.85 14.80 21.76
N ASP A 347 -25.23 13.51 21.77
CA ASP A 347 -26.58 12.95 21.69
C ASP A 347 -27.06 12.52 20.28
N ALA A 348 -26.88 11.22 19.99
CA ALA A 348 -27.83 10.44 19.19
C ALA A 348 -27.59 8.94 19.42
N GLY A 349 -28.60 8.30 20.01
CA GLY A 349 -28.61 6.91 20.42
C GLY A 349 -28.33 5.90 19.29
N ILE A 350 -27.80 4.77 19.73
CA ILE A 350 -27.53 3.57 18.96
C ILE A 350 -28.86 3.01 18.43
N ALA A 351 -29.12 3.17 17.13
CA ALA A 351 -30.15 2.43 16.43
C ALA A 351 -29.58 1.09 15.91
N ALA A 352 -30.34 0.02 16.13
CA ALA A 352 -29.99 -1.36 15.80
C ALA A 352 -29.67 -1.57 14.31
N GLN A 353 -28.68 -2.42 14.05
CA GLN A 353 -28.26 -2.82 12.70
C GLN A 353 -29.31 -3.72 12.04
N PRO A 354 -29.56 -3.60 10.71
CA PRO A 354 -30.28 -4.63 9.98
C PRO A 354 -29.41 -5.88 9.83
N ASP A 355 -30.01 -7.04 10.10
CA ASP A 355 -29.37 -8.36 10.12
C ASP A 355 -28.46 -8.61 8.90
N LEU A 356 -27.18 -8.80 9.21
CA LEU A 356 -26.19 -9.37 8.29
C LEU A 356 -26.49 -10.87 8.10
N PRO A 357 -26.18 -11.46 6.93
CA PRO A 357 -26.24 -12.90 6.78
C PRO A 357 -25.39 -13.57 7.87
N THR A 358 -25.99 -14.53 8.55
CA THR A 358 -25.44 -15.24 9.71
C THR A 358 -24.03 -15.75 9.41
N GLN A 359 -23.08 -15.36 10.27
CA GLN A 359 -21.68 -15.75 10.18
C GLN A 359 -21.55 -17.24 10.54
N GLU A 360 -21.02 -18.05 9.62
CA GLU A 360 -20.39 -19.32 10.05
C GLU A 360 -19.13 -18.95 10.84
N PRO A 361 -18.92 -19.54 12.04
CA PRO A 361 -17.68 -19.33 12.77
C PRO A 361 -16.49 -19.83 11.93
N LEU A 362 -15.44 -19.02 11.88
CA LEU A 362 -14.18 -19.42 11.25
C LEU A 362 -13.55 -20.56 12.07
N PRO A 363 -12.98 -21.60 11.44
CA PRO A 363 -12.12 -22.54 12.15
C PRO A 363 -10.87 -21.80 12.65
N ASP A 364 -10.54 -21.99 13.92
CA ASP A 364 -9.31 -21.50 14.54
C ASP A 364 -8.09 -22.07 13.80
N GLU A 365 -7.25 -21.20 13.22
CA GLU A 365 -5.92 -21.59 12.77
C GLU A 365 -4.97 -21.47 13.98
N ASP A 366 -4.39 -22.61 14.37
CA ASP A 366 -3.54 -22.79 15.54
C ASP A 366 -2.41 -21.73 15.66
N PRO A 367 -2.12 -21.23 16.87
CA PRO A 367 -0.94 -20.41 17.10
C PRO A 367 0.34 -21.25 17.05
N GLN A 368 1.27 -20.91 16.15
CA GLN A 368 2.65 -21.43 16.23
C GLN A 368 3.35 -20.89 17.49
N PRO A 369 4.13 -21.72 18.21
CA PRO A 369 4.77 -21.33 19.46
C PRO A 369 6.02 -20.47 19.21
N ALA A 370 6.17 -19.43 20.03
CA ALA A 370 7.38 -18.61 20.10
C ALA A 370 8.50 -19.35 20.84
N ALA A 371 9.65 -19.52 20.17
CA ALA A 371 10.96 -19.72 20.81
C ALA A 371 11.56 -18.33 21.09
N GLY A 372 12.31 -18.03 22.15
CA GLY A 372 12.79 -18.76 23.32
C GLY A 372 13.68 -17.79 24.11
N ALA A 373 13.75 -17.93 25.44
CA ALA A 373 14.76 -17.28 26.26
C ALA A 373 15.35 -18.33 27.22
N SER A 374 16.67 -18.49 27.13
CA SER A 374 17.50 -19.41 27.90
C SER A 374 18.01 -18.74 29.17
N LEU A 375 17.96 -19.41 30.32
CA LEU A 375 18.92 -19.30 31.43
C LEU A 375 18.90 -20.60 32.28
N LEU A 376 20.04 -21.30 32.35
CA LEU A 376 20.43 -22.33 33.37
C LEU A 376 20.96 -21.63 34.65
N PRO A 377 21.35 -22.28 35.80
CA PRO A 377 21.70 -23.71 36.05
C PRO A 377 21.35 -24.34 37.45
N LYS A 378 21.46 -25.68 37.60
CA LYS A 378 22.30 -26.44 38.60
C LYS A 378 21.86 -27.92 38.82
N VAL A 379 22.64 -28.85 38.26
CA VAL A 379 23.42 -29.98 38.88
C VAL A 379 22.75 -31.07 39.78
N GLN A 380 23.20 -32.33 39.54
CA GLN A 380 23.16 -33.62 40.31
C GLN A 380 21.95 -34.56 40.02
N THR A 381 22.04 -35.87 39.69
CA THR A 381 23.08 -36.93 39.72
C THR A 381 22.75 -38.08 38.71
N LYS A 382 23.78 -38.87 38.34
CA LYS A 382 23.84 -40.13 37.51
C LYS A 382 23.11 -41.35 38.18
N PRO A 383 22.92 -42.56 37.56
CA PRO A 383 23.77 -43.19 36.51
C PRO A 383 23.14 -44.11 35.41
N ALA A 384 23.87 -44.13 34.28
CA ALA A 384 24.34 -45.23 33.41
C ALA A 384 23.46 -46.43 32.98
N LYS A 385 23.48 -46.71 31.66
CA LYS A 385 23.87 -48.04 31.13
C LYS A 385 24.33 -48.00 29.65
N LYS A 386 25.60 -48.35 29.49
CA LYS A 386 26.34 -49.07 28.43
C LYS A 386 26.03 -48.85 26.93
N LEU A 387 27.04 -48.33 26.23
CA LEU A 387 27.36 -48.62 24.83
C LEU A 387 27.75 -50.11 24.65
N PRO A 388 27.86 -50.56 23.39
CA PRO A 388 29.21 -50.91 22.94
C PRO A 388 29.66 -50.17 21.68
N GLU A 389 30.97 -49.89 21.70
CA GLU A 389 31.87 -49.41 20.65
C GLU A 389 31.93 -50.39 19.48
N VAL A 390 32.27 -49.92 18.27
CA VAL A 390 33.56 -50.21 17.58
C VAL A 390 33.76 -49.12 16.51
N GLY A 391 34.95 -48.52 16.48
CA GLY A 391 35.36 -47.47 15.53
C GLY A 391 36.07 -48.01 14.27
N PRO A 392 37.15 -47.36 13.81
CA PRO A 392 37.13 -46.57 12.57
C PRO A 392 38.22 -46.97 11.56
N ALA A 393 38.10 -46.50 10.31
CA ALA A 393 39.18 -46.30 9.31
C ALA A 393 38.53 -46.05 7.94
N ALA A 394 39.10 -45.37 6.94
CA ALA A 394 40.24 -44.48 6.78
C ALA A 394 40.20 -44.02 5.30
N GLU A 395 40.72 -42.81 5.06
CA GLU A 395 41.55 -42.36 3.91
C GLU A 395 41.06 -42.43 2.43
N GLU A 396 41.46 -41.34 1.74
CA GLU A 396 41.24 -40.86 0.35
C GLU A 396 42.05 -41.67 -0.72
N PRO A 397 42.37 -41.24 -1.98
CA PRO A 397 42.12 -39.97 -2.72
C PRO A 397 41.92 -40.06 -4.28
N GLU A 398 41.91 -38.87 -4.93
CA GLU A 398 42.39 -38.54 -6.31
C GLU A 398 41.56 -39.02 -7.54
N ASP A 399 41.43 -38.35 -8.71
CA ASP A 399 42.15 -37.28 -9.41
C ASP A 399 41.32 -36.72 -10.62
N ALA A 400 41.77 -35.57 -11.16
CA ALA A 400 41.76 -35.11 -12.57
C ALA A 400 40.49 -34.47 -13.23
N GLY A 401 40.59 -33.17 -13.54
CA GLY A 401 40.03 -32.55 -14.77
C GLY A 401 41.12 -32.42 -15.85
N PRO A 402 41.06 -31.48 -16.81
CA PRO A 402 39.94 -30.85 -17.54
C PRO A 402 40.08 -31.04 -19.09
N ASP A 403 39.13 -30.61 -19.92
CA ASP A 403 39.46 -30.02 -21.24
C ASP A 403 38.29 -29.35 -21.97
N ALA A 404 38.66 -28.49 -22.92
CA ALA A 404 37.95 -27.35 -23.47
C ALA A 404 37.24 -27.57 -24.83
N MET A 405 36.67 -26.45 -25.34
CA MET A 405 36.29 -26.15 -26.74
C MET A 405 34.91 -26.71 -27.18
N ASN A 406 33.97 -26.00 -27.84
CA ASN A 406 34.04 -24.83 -28.72
C ASN A 406 32.61 -24.34 -29.06
N LEU A 407 32.47 -23.09 -29.54
CA LEU A 407 31.24 -22.48 -30.10
C LEU A 407 30.97 -22.91 -31.55
N PRO A 408 29.77 -22.62 -32.09
CA PRO A 408 29.75 -21.75 -33.27
C PRO A 408 28.68 -20.64 -33.26
N THR A 409 29.03 -19.57 -33.97
CA THR A 409 28.35 -18.29 -34.23
C THR A 409 27.38 -18.33 -35.42
N GLU A 410 26.31 -17.51 -35.41
CA GLU A 410 25.68 -16.90 -36.61
C GLU A 410 24.66 -15.78 -36.23
N PRO A 411 24.19 -14.88 -37.15
CA PRO A 411 24.50 -13.43 -37.17
C PRO A 411 23.30 -12.49 -36.86
N PRO A 412 23.47 -11.13 -36.85
CA PRO A 412 22.49 -10.22 -36.27
C PRO A 412 21.42 -9.74 -37.28
N LYS A 413 20.18 -9.57 -36.83
CA LYS A 413 19.10 -8.95 -37.61
C LYS A 413 18.48 -7.73 -36.91
N GLU A 414 18.73 -6.59 -37.57
CA GLU A 414 17.84 -5.45 -37.83
C GLU A 414 17.19 -4.67 -36.67
N LYS A 415 17.74 -3.46 -36.49
CA LYS A 415 17.13 -2.32 -35.79
C LYS A 415 15.80 -1.92 -36.45
N ARG A 416 14.71 -1.91 -35.68
CA ARG A 416 13.49 -1.15 -36.04
C ARG A 416 13.69 0.34 -35.73
N PRO A 417 13.15 1.26 -36.54
CA PRO A 417 13.26 2.69 -36.31
C PRO A 417 12.36 3.14 -35.15
N GLU A 418 12.94 3.77 -34.14
CA GLU A 418 12.21 4.54 -33.13
C GLU A 418 11.52 5.72 -33.81
N LYS A 419 10.19 5.84 -33.61
CA LYS A 419 9.46 7.05 -33.96
C LYS A 419 9.89 8.18 -33.01
N PRO A 420 10.07 9.42 -33.50
CA PRO A 420 10.46 10.53 -32.65
C PRO A 420 9.31 10.86 -31.68
N ARG A 421 9.55 10.68 -30.37
CA ARG A 421 8.69 11.26 -29.34
C ARG A 421 8.86 12.78 -29.42
N ARG A 422 7.78 13.48 -29.77
CA ARG A 422 7.69 14.93 -29.64
C ARG A 422 7.98 15.30 -28.19
N ALA A 423 8.99 16.13 -27.98
CA ALA A 423 9.19 16.83 -26.71
C ALA A 423 7.96 17.70 -26.45
N PRO A 424 7.33 17.64 -25.26
CA PRO A 424 6.44 18.71 -24.85
C PRO A 424 7.30 19.94 -24.54
N VAL A 425 6.96 21.03 -25.22
CA VAL A 425 7.37 22.39 -24.92
C VAL A 425 7.07 22.65 -23.45
N ILE A 426 8.12 22.86 -22.65
CA ILE A 426 7.99 23.36 -21.28
C ILE A 426 7.66 24.83 -21.42
N GLN A 427 6.38 25.15 -21.29
CA GLN A 427 5.95 26.49 -20.98
C GLN A 427 5.92 26.56 -19.44
N GLU A 428 6.86 27.33 -18.89
CA GLU A 428 6.96 27.62 -17.47
C GLU A 428 5.72 28.39 -17.03
N ASP A 429 4.80 27.70 -16.35
CA ASP A 429 3.85 28.32 -15.44
C ASP A 429 4.13 27.74 -14.04
N ALA A 430 4.54 28.63 -13.14
CA ALA A 430 4.74 28.38 -11.73
C ALA A 430 3.40 27.98 -11.05
N ASP A 431 3.52 27.16 -10.00
CA ASP A 431 2.44 26.59 -9.17
C ASP A 431 1.62 25.43 -9.79
N GLY A 432 2.28 24.26 -9.88
CA GLY A 432 1.62 22.95 -10.09
C GLY A 432 1.61 22.10 -8.81
N PRO A 433 0.55 21.31 -8.54
CA PRO A 433 0.41 20.58 -7.27
C PRO A 433 1.38 19.39 -7.23
N THR A 434 2.28 19.39 -6.24
CA THR A 434 3.01 18.20 -5.82
C THR A 434 2.00 17.13 -5.41
N GLY A 435 2.01 16.00 -6.10
CA GLY A 435 0.89 15.07 -6.29
C GLY A 435 0.06 14.72 -5.04
N PRO A 436 -1.27 14.55 -5.16
CA PRO A 436 -2.09 14.19 -4.01
C PRO A 436 -2.74 12.82 -4.20
N GLY A 437 -2.18 11.80 -3.56
CA GLY A 437 -2.85 10.53 -3.30
C GLY A 437 -2.65 10.16 -1.85
N GLU A 438 -3.13 10.99 -0.91
CA GLU A 438 -3.34 10.56 0.47
C GLU A 438 -4.28 9.35 0.43
N PHE A 439 -3.69 8.15 0.46
CA PHE A 439 -4.43 6.94 0.75
C PHE A 439 -4.93 7.06 2.18
N MET A 440 -6.19 7.45 2.30
CA MET A 440 -6.99 7.44 3.53
C MET A 440 -6.81 6.12 4.28
N PHE A 441 -5.89 6.12 5.24
CA PHE A 441 -6.02 5.41 6.48
C PHE A 441 -6.13 6.52 7.52
N VAL A 442 -7.38 6.79 7.92
CA VAL A 442 -7.80 7.93 8.74
C VAL A 442 -6.95 8.05 10.03
N ARG A 443 -6.79 9.30 10.47
CA ARG A 443 -6.00 9.80 11.61
C ARG A 443 -5.91 8.88 12.82
#